data_AF-A0A928P0F7-F1
#
_entry.id   AF-A0A928P0F7-F1
#
_cell.length_a   1.000
_cell.length_b   1.000
_cell.length_c   1.000
_cell.angle_alpha   90.00
_cell.angle_beta   90.00
_cell.angle_gamma   90.00
#
_symmetry.space_group_name_H-M   'P 1'
#
loop_
_entity.id
_entity.type
_entity.pdbx_description
1 polymer ?
#
loop_
_entity_poly.entity_id
_entity_poly.type
_entity_poly.pdbx_seq_one_letter_code
_entity_poly.pdbx_strand_id
1 'polypeptide(L)'
;MNSVCGKNKNGGENLTVKTKIFKNRLFRSLAFLMSALALLVALPMFASAASAEKAYGFPDGAVPVKVTLDTKEVLKGESVIINSTTYVPLRSLSELVHADSISWDAKTSTATVKKGETTLYVRNGGFYLEAQGRYFYTPEGILNINDRLFVPIRPFAKVFCLDLNWNAETRTVELFSTTKTLARGSSFYDSTDLYWLSRIIHAEASGESLAGKIAVGNVVLNRVRSRSYPNTVKGVIFDKNGGTQFSPVSFGTIYNTPSEASVIAAKICLEGYSISDRILFFMNPRIATNSWISRNRPFAFRIGNHNFYY
;
A
#
# COMPACT_ATOMS: atom_id res chain seq x y z
N MET A 1 -20.81 43.14 31.82
CA MET A 1 -21.73 44.01 32.58
C MET A 1 -23.09 43.96 31.92
N ASN A 2 -24.10 43.59 32.71
CA ASN A 2 -25.51 43.62 32.36
C ASN A 2 -25.94 45.03 31.89
N SER A 3 -26.92 45.11 30.99
CA SER A 3 -28.05 46.01 31.24
C SER A 3 -29.30 45.57 30.47
N VAL A 4 -30.40 45.63 31.19
CA VAL A 4 -31.78 45.23 30.91
C VAL A 4 -32.59 46.49 30.54
N CYS A 5 -33.83 46.27 30.07
CA CYS A 5 -35.00 47.18 30.08
C CYS A 5 -35.30 47.80 28.69
N GLY A 6 -36.53 47.87 28.19
CA GLY A 6 -37.87 47.60 28.73
C GLY A 6 -38.95 47.77 27.63
N LYS A 7 -40.17 47.36 27.96
CA LYS A 7 -41.38 47.30 27.11
C LYS A 7 -41.94 48.70 26.73
N ASN A 8 -42.64 48.81 25.59
CA ASN A 8 -44.13 48.94 25.45
C ASN A 8 -44.60 49.80 24.26
N LYS A 9 -45.49 49.17 23.46
CA LYS A 9 -46.84 49.58 22.99
C LYS A 9 -47.14 50.77 22.05
N ASN A 10 -48.15 50.45 21.21
CA ASN A 10 -49.09 51.26 20.39
C ASN A 10 -48.52 51.77 19.06
N GLY A 11 -49.20 51.73 17.91
CA GLY A 11 -50.57 51.35 17.52
C GLY A 11 -50.80 51.85 16.08
N GLY A 12 -51.86 51.39 15.41
CA GLY A 12 -52.38 52.06 14.20
C GLY A 12 -52.65 51.16 12.99
N GLU A 13 -53.94 50.89 12.78
CA GLU A 13 -54.58 50.48 11.52
C GLU A 13 -54.35 51.55 10.41
N ASN A 14 -54.70 51.46 9.12
CA ASN A 14 -55.77 50.78 8.38
C ASN A 14 -55.59 51.11 6.86
N LEU A 15 -56.47 50.55 6.01
CA LEU A 15 -56.87 51.03 4.64
C LEU A 15 -55.96 50.72 3.44
N THR A 16 -56.41 50.33 2.24
CA THR A 16 -57.61 49.68 1.66
C THR A 16 -57.32 49.53 0.14
N VAL A 17 -58.23 48.85 -0.58
CA VAL A 17 -58.55 48.99 -2.03
C VAL A 17 -57.71 48.11 -2.97
N LYS A 18 -58.18 47.04 -3.64
CA LYS A 18 -59.35 46.73 -4.51
C LYS A 18 -58.90 46.48 -5.96
N THR A 19 -59.24 45.28 -6.44
CA THR A 19 -59.85 44.95 -7.75
C THR A 19 -59.11 45.10 -9.10
N LYS A 20 -59.10 43.94 -9.79
CA LYS A 20 -59.67 43.62 -11.13
C LYS A 20 -58.85 43.83 -12.41
N ILE A 21 -58.66 42.68 -13.08
CA ILE A 21 -59.05 42.32 -14.46
C ILE A 21 -58.44 43.13 -15.61
N PHE A 22 -57.75 42.45 -16.53
CA PHE A 22 -58.03 42.60 -17.97
C PHE A 22 -57.75 41.31 -18.76
N LYS A 23 -58.67 41.01 -19.68
CA LYS A 23 -58.80 39.81 -20.52
C LYS A 23 -58.00 39.93 -21.84
N ASN A 24 -57.59 38.75 -22.34
CA ASN A 24 -57.54 38.25 -23.73
C ASN A 24 -57.01 39.14 -24.87
N ARG A 25 -56.19 38.52 -25.74
CA ARG A 25 -56.47 38.45 -27.19
C ARG A 25 -55.68 37.33 -27.89
N LEU A 26 -56.41 36.54 -28.67
CA LEU A 26 -55.98 35.54 -29.66
C LEU A 26 -55.03 36.11 -30.72
N PHE A 27 -54.14 35.30 -31.30
CA PHE A 27 -53.92 35.22 -32.76
C PHE A 27 -53.28 33.88 -33.19
N ARG A 28 -53.59 33.49 -34.43
CA ARG A 28 -53.46 32.17 -35.08
C ARG A 28 -52.07 31.88 -35.70
N SER A 29 -51.88 30.61 -36.04
CA SER A 29 -50.77 29.95 -36.74
C SER A 29 -50.18 30.64 -37.99
N LEU A 30 -48.86 30.52 -38.21
CA LEU A 30 -48.28 30.23 -39.52
C LEU A 30 -46.82 29.70 -39.41
N ALA A 31 -46.49 28.74 -40.28
CA ALA A 31 -45.26 27.99 -40.35
C ALA A 31 -44.03 28.79 -40.81
N PHE A 32 -42.83 28.41 -40.35
CA PHE A 32 -41.58 28.58 -41.11
C PHE A 32 -40.65 27.37 -40.89
N LEU A 33 -40.30 26.76 -42.02
CA LEU A 33 -39.32 25.71 -42.21
C LEU A 33 -37.91 26.25 -41.90
N MET A 34 -37.12 25.55 -41.09
CA MET A 34 -35.66 25.60 -41.18
C MET A 34 -35.11 24.19 -41.03
N SER A 35 -34.55 23.67 -42.13
CA SER A 35 -33.84 22.40 -42.17
C SER A 35 -32.55 22.49 -41.36
N ALA A 36 -32.39 21.62 -40.37
CA ALA A 36 -31.08 21.29 -39.84
C ALA A 36 -30.69 19.91 -40.38
N LEU A 37 -29.89 19.95 -41.45
CA LEU A 37 -29.14 18.83 -41.99
C LEU A 37 -28.20 18.32 -40.89
N ALA A 38 -28.58 17.24 -40.21
CA ALA A 38 -27.70 16.54 -39.28
C ALA A 38 -26.63 15.82 -40.12
N LEU A 39 -25.50 16.49 -40.31
CA LEU A 39 -24.29 15.90 -40.87
C LEU A 39 -23.81 14.83 -39.89
N LEU A 40 -24.12 13.57 -40.21
CA LEU A 40 -23.65 12.39 -39.50
C LEU A 40 -22.14 12.25 -39.77
N VAL A 41 -21.32 13.01 -39.05
CA VAL A 41 -19.89 12.72 -38.96
C VAL A 41 -19.79 11.47 -38.12
N ALA A 42 -19.70 10.32 -38.81
CA ALA A 42 -19.24 9.07 -38.21
C ALA A 42 -17.81 9.29 -37.72
N LEU A 43 -17.68 9.81 -36.50
CA LEU A 43 -16.42 9.81 -35.77
C LEU A 43 -15.95 8.35 -35.70
N PRO A 44 -14.70 8.07 -36.08
CA PRO A 44 -14.20 6.71 -36.02
C PRO A 44 -14.35 6.21 -34.59
N MET A 45 -15.10 5.11 -34.47
CA MET A 45 -15.30 4.35 -33.24
C MET A 45 -13.97 4.20 -32.52
N PHE A 46 -14.00 4.41 -31.20
CA PHE A 46 -12.89 4.15 -30.28
C PHE A 46 -12.29 2.76 -30.50
N ALA A 47 -11.25 2.68 -31.32
CA ALA A 47 -10.34 1.54 -31.39
C ALA A 47 -9.04 1.96 -30.68
N SER A 48 -9.04 2.05 -29.35
CA SER A 48 -7.83 2.47 -28.62
C SER A 48 -7.62 1.86 -27.22
N ALA A 49 -8.24 0.71 -26.91
CA ALA A 49 -7.90 -0.01 -25.66
C ALA A 49 -7.86 -1.53 -25.83
N ALA A 50 -8.73 -2.09 -26.68
CA ALA A 50 -8.81 -3.53 -26.91
C ALA A 50 -7.55 -4.16 -27.57
N SER A 51 -6.69 -3.35 -28.21
CA SER A 51 -5.50 -3.86 -28.89
C SER A 51 -4.33 -4.20 -27.95
N ALA A 52 -4.32 -3.68 -26.71
CA ALA A 52 -3.23 -3.89 -25.78
C ALA A 52 -3.52 -4.98 -24.73
N GLU A 53 -4.81 -5.17 -24.35
CA GLU A 53 -5.25 -6.32 -23.54
C GLU A 53 -4.87 -7.67 -24.17
N LYS A 54 -4.87 -7.74 -25.51
CA LYS A 54 -4.57 -8.96 -26.26
C LYS A 54 -3.06 -9.29 -26.36
N ALA A 55 -2.17 -8.38 -25.94
CA ALA A 55 -0.72 -8.52 -26.17
C ALA A 55 0.03 -9.23 -25.03
N TYR A 56 -0.53 -9.24 -23.81
CA TYR A 56 0.14 -9.78 -22.62
C TYR A 56 -0.47 -11.07 -22.07
N GLY A 57 -1.66 -11.48 -22.49
CA GLY A 57 -2.31 -12.71 -22.03
C GLY A 57 -2.50 -12.75 -20.51
N PHE A 58 -3.07 -11.67 -19.95
CA PHE A 58 -3.31 -11.55 -18.51
C PHE A 58 -4.27 -12.63 -17.99
N PRO A 59 -4.14 -13.04 -16.70
CA PRO A 59 -5.05 -14.01 -16.10
C PRO A 59 -6.48 -13.47 -15.98
N ASP A 60 -7.46 -14.36 -15.89
CA ASP A 60 -8.86 -13.99 -15.68
C ASP A 60 -9.04 -13.13 -14.43
N GLY A 61 -9.87 -12.08 -14.53
CA GLY A 61 -10.09 -11.11 -13.44
C GLY A 61 -9.04 -9.99 -13.36
N ALA A 62 -8.03 -10.01 -14.22
CA ALA A 62 -7.17 -8.87 -14.48
C ALA A 62 -7.96 -7.63 -14.93
N VAL A 63 -7.68 -6.48 -14.31
CA VAL A 63 -8.32 -5.21 -14.69
C VAL A 63 -7.26 -4.25 -15.22
N PRO A 64 -7.36 -3.76 -16.48
CA PRO A 64 -6.44 -2.75 -16.99
C PRO A 64 -6.41 -1.50 -16.10
N VAL A 65 -5.23 -0.91 -15.94
CA VAL A 65 -5.06 0.31 -15.14
C VAL A 65 -4.19 1.31 -15.88
N LYS A 66 -4.57 2.59 -15.81
CA LYS A 66 -3.80 3.66 -16.42
C LYS A 66 -2.62 4.01 -15.51
N VAL A 67 -1.46 4.28 -16.11
CA VAL A 67 -0.30 4.80 -15.39
C VAL A 67 0.18 6.09 -16.05
N THR A 68 0.49 7.10 -15.25
CA THR A 68 1.15 8.33 -15.71
C THR A 68 2.49 8.50 -15.02
N LEU A 69 3.46 9.13 -15.70
CA LEU A 69 4.68 9.68 -15.11
C LEU A 69 4.74 11.15 -15.49
N ASP A 70 4.82 12.03 -14.49
CA ASP A 70 4.87 13.48 -14.67
C ASP A 70 3.76 13.97 -15.61
N THR A 71 2.51 13.55 -15.34
CA THR A 71 1.27 13.79 -16.11
C THR A 71 1.16 13.06 -17.47
N LYS A 72 2.26 12.56 -18.03
CA LYS A 72 2.25 11.84 -19.31
C LYS A 72 1.81 10.39 -19.10
N GLU A 73 0.85 9.92 -19.90
CA GLU A 73 0.46 8.51 -19.90
C GLU A 73 1.59 7.62 -20.44
N VAL A 74 1.89 6.57 -19.69
CA VAL A 74 2.96 5.60 -19.95
C VAL A 74 2.41 4.18 -19.80
N LEU A 75 3.17 3.17 -20.24
CA LEU A 75 2.83 1.75 -20.03
C LEU A 75 1.44 1.38 -20.57
N LYS A 76 1.08 1.95 -21.73
CA LYS A 76 -0.26 1.87 -22.30
C LYS A 76 -0.66 0.41 -22.58
N GLY A 77 -1.62 -0.07 -21.79
CA GLY A 77 -2.14 -1.44 -21.85
C GLY A 77 -1.14 -2.52 -21.41
N GLU A 78 -0.10 -2.13 -20.70
CA GLU A 78 0.86 -3.05 -20.08
C GLU A 78 0.60 -3.22 -18.57
N SER A 79 -0.18 -2.32 -17.98
CA SER A 79 -0.41 -2.27 -16.54
C SER A 79 -1.76 -2.87 -16.17
N VAL A 80 -1.78 -3.68 -15.11
CA VAL A 80 -2.95 -4.46 -14.71
C VAL A 80 -3.11 -4.49 -13.20
N ILE A 81 -4.34 -4.59 -12.71
CA ILE A 81 -4.65 -4.90 -11.31
C ILE A 81 -5.00 -6.38 -11.20
N ILE A 82 -4.28 -7.08 -10.32
CA ILE A 82 -4.52 -8.48 -9.94
C ILE A 82 -4.54 -8.52 -8.41
N ASN A 83 -5.58 -9.08 -7.80
CA ASN A 83 -5.76 -9.13 -6.34
C ASN A 83 -5.51 -7.78 -5.64
N SER A 84 -6.13 -6.71 -6.18
CA SER A 84 -5.98 -5.33 -5.67
C SER A 84 -4.55 -4.75 -5.72
N THR A 85 -3.63 -5.41 -6.43
CA THR A 85 -2.25 -4.97 -6.62
C THR A 85 -2.03 -4.59 -8.09
N THR A 86 -1.52 -3.37 -8.31
CA THR A 86 -1.12 -2.92 -9.65
C THR A 86 0.23 -3.52 -10.03
N TYR A 87 0.23 -4.36 -11.05
CA TYR A 87 1.37 -5.01 -11.65
C TYR A 87 1.73 -4.36 -12.98
N VAL A 88 3.03 -4.25 -13.22
CA VAL A 88 3.60 -3.67 -14.44
C VAL A 88 4.84 -4.47 -14.85
N PRO A 89 5.14 -4.63 -16.16
CA PRO A 89 6.34 -5.30 -16.61
C PRO A 89 7.60 -4.60 -16.07
N LEU A 90 8.50 -5.36 -15.47
CA LEU A 90 9.75 -4.85 -14.91
C LEU A 90 10.59 -4.11 -15.97
N ARG A 91 10.64 -4.66 -17.20
CA ARG A 91 11.41 -4.08 -18.30
C ARG A 91 10.89 -2.67 -18.66
N SER A 92 9.59 -2.55 -18.89
CA SER A 92 8.96 -1.27 -19.26
C SER A 92 9.12 -0.22 -18.15
N LEU A 93 9.00 -0.63 -16.88
CA LEU A 93 9.29 0.27 -15.74
C LEU A 93 10.77 0.69 -15.66
N SER A 94 11.68 -0.24 -15.96
CA SER A 94 13.12 0.04 -15.94
C SER A 94 13.52 1.02 -17.05
N GLU A 95 12.94 0.87 -18.23
CA GLU A 95 13.11 1.81 -19.36
C GLU A 95 12.51 3.18 -19.02
N LEU A 96 11.34 3.21 -18.38
CA LEU A 96 10.67 4.43 -17.94
C LEU A 96 11.53 5.26 -16.99
N VAL A 97 12.28 4.60 -16.09
CA VAL A 97 13.20 5.30 -15.18
C VAL A 97 14.58 5.53 -15.79
N HIS A 98 14.80 5.21 -17.07
CA HIS A 98 16.10 5.30 -17.75
C HIS A 98 17.19 4.47 -17.03
N ALA A 99 16.90 3.20 -16.74
CA ALA A 99 17.90 2.29 -16.20
C ALA A 99 19.09 2.11 -17.16
N ASP A 100 20.29 2.07 -16.62
CA ASP A 100 21.55 1.89 -17.36
C ASP A 100 21.67 0.48 -17.94
N SER A 101 21.14 -0.52 -17.23
CA SER A 101 21.15 -1.91 -17.68
C SER A 101 20.08 -2.76 -17.01
N ILE A 102 19.68 -3.82 -17.72
CA ILE A 102 18.80 -4.89 -17.24
C ILE A 102 19.45 -6.22 -17.64
N SER A 103 19.73 -7.09 -16.66
CA SER A 103 20.29 -8.42 -16.90
C SER A 103 19.47 -9.51 -16.22
N TRP A 104 19.63 -10.74 -16.69
CA TRP A 104 18.95 -11.92 -16.17
C TRP A 104 19.96 -13.00 -15.78
N ASP A 105 19.84 -13.53 -14.56
CA ASP A 105 20.53 -14.72 -14.11
C ASP A 105 19.56 -15.91 -14.09
N ALA A 106 19.75 -16.84 -15.02
CA ALA A 106 18.93 -18.04 -15.14
C ALA A 106 19.08 -19.02 -13.96
N LYS A 107 20.24 -19.05 -13.28
CA LYS A 107 20.48 -20.00 -12.17
C LYS A 107 19.67 -19.62 -10.95
N THR A 108 19.59 -18.32 -10.65
CA THR A 108 18.85 -17.80 -9.50
C THR A 108 17.44 -17.35 -9.88
N SER A 109 17.12 -17.31 -11.19
CA SER A 109 15.90 -16.72 -11.73
C SER A 109 15.71 -15.27 -11.28
N THR A 110 16.77 -14.48 -11.36
CA THR A 110 16.81 -13.10 -10.86
C THR A 110 17.11 -12.11 -11.97
N ALA A 111 16.25 -11.11 -12.12
CA ALA A 111 16.53 -9.92 -12.91
C ALA A 111 17.28 -8.90 -12.07
N THR A 112 18.31 -8.27 -12.66
CA THR A 112 19.05 -7.16 -12.05
C THR A 112 18.85 -5.91 -12.89
N VAL A 113 18.41 -4.82 -12.27
CA VAL A 113 18.23 -3.50 -12.88
C VAL A 113 19.19 -2.52 -12.23
N LYS A 114 19.98 -1.79 -13.01
CA LYS A 114 20.91 -0.76 -12.49
C LYS A 114 20.52 0.61 -13.01
N LYS A 115 20.53 1.61 -12.13
CA LYS A 115 20.38 3.03 -12.44
C LYS A 115 21.25 3.85 -11.49
N GLY A 116 22.34 4.42 -11.98
CA GLY A 116 23.36 5.08 -11.19
C GLY A 116 23.85 4.15 -10.07
N GLU A 117 23.80 4.61 -8.83
CA GLU A 117 24.21 3.81 -7.66
C GLU A 117 23.16 2.78 -7.21
N THR A 118 21.94 2.84 -7.74
CA THR A 118 20.85 1.95 -7.32
C THR A 118 20.91 0.65 -8.13
N THR A 119 21.06 -0.48 -7.43
CA THR A 119 20.90 -1.81 -8.01
C THR A 119 19.68 -2.48 -7.38
N LEU A 120 18.75 -2.91 -8.23
CA LEU A 120 17.53 -3.62 -7.88
C LEU A 120 17.64 -5.08 -8.34
N TYR A 121 17.35 -6.01 -7.42
CA TYR A 121 17.21 -7.43 -7.68
C TYR A 121 15.75 -7.86 -7.56
N VAL A 122 15.27 -8.57 -8.58
CA VAL A 122 13.89 -9.05 -8.69
C VAL A 122 13.92 -10.54 -9.03
N ARG A 123 13.59 -11.38 -8.05
CA ARG A 123 13.55 -12.83 -8.24
C ARG A 123 12.16 -13.29 -8.69
N ASN A 124 12.10 -14.12 -9.74
CA ASN A 124 10.86 -14.75 -10.18
C ASN A 124 10.21 -15.55 -9.03
N GLY A 125 8.92 -15.34 -8.77
CA GLY A 125 8.20 -15.95 -7.66
C GLY A 125 8.63 -15.47 -6.27
N GLY A 126 9.49 -14.45 -6.19
CA GLY A 126 9.91 -13.84 -4.94
C GLY A 126 8.81 -13.00 -4.31
N PHE A 127 8.92 -12.74 -3.00
CA PHE A 127 7.95 -11.95 -2.23
C PHE A 127 8.49 -10.59 -1.82
N TYR A 128 9.57 -10.12 -2.44
CA TYR A 128 10.13 -8.78 -2.19
C TYR A 128 11.02 -8.34 -3.36
N LEU A 129 11.17 -7.03 -3.49
CA LEU A 129 12.25 -6.41 -4.27
C LEU A 129 13.41 -6.12 -3.31
N GLU A 130 14.64 -6.42 -3.72
CA GLU A 130 15.83 -6.06 -2.96
C GLU A 130 16.57 -4.94 -3.67
N ALA A 131 16.83 -3.83 -2.97
CA ALA A 131 17.67 -2.76 -3.51
C ALA A 131 18.52 -2.14 -2.41
N GLN A 132 19.82 -1.97 -2.66
CA GLN A 132 20.75 -1.36 -1.71
C GLN A 132 20.73 -1.97 -0.30
N GLY A 133 20.47 -3.28 -0.18
CA GLY A 133 20.36 -3.99 1.09
C GLY A 133 19.07 -3.74 1.89
N ARG A 134 18.08 -3.11 1.27
CA ARG A 134 16.70 -2.92 1.75
C ARG A 134 15.75 -3.89 1.04
N TYR A 135 14.64 -4.24 1.70
CA TYR A 135 13.70 -5.26 1.25
C TYR A 135 12.27 -4.71 1.21
N PHE A 136 11.70 -4.63 0.01
CA PHE A 136 10.37 -4.09 -0.23
C PHE A 136 9.39 -5.23 -0.46
N TYR A 137 8.72 -5.63 0.62
CA TYR A 137 7.85 -6.80 0.65
C TYR A 137 6.62 -6.64 -0.25
N THR A 138 6.29 -7.72 -0.96
CA THR A 138 5.10 -7.88 -1.78
C THR A 138 4.42 -9.22 -1.44
N PRO A 139 3.33 -9.20 -0.64
CA PRO A 139 2.66 -10.43 -0.21
C PRO A 139 2.06 -11.22 -1.37
N GLU A 140 1.59 -10.54 -2.43
CA GLU A 140 1.07 -11.15 -3.65
C GLU A 140 2.19 -11.67 -4.60
N GLY A 141 3.46 -11.45 -4.24
CA GLY A 141 4.61 -11.95 -4.97
C GLY A 141 4.92 -11.20 -6.27
N ILE A 142 6.04 -11.60 -6.89
CA ILE A 142 6.49 -11.19 -8.21
C ILE A 142 5.96 -12.22 -9.21
N LEU A 143 5.24 -11.75 -10.22
CA LEU A 143 4.55 -12.62 -11.18
C LEU A 143 5.39 -12.81 -12.43
N ASN A 144 5.29 -13.99 -13.03
CA ASN A 144 5.73 -14.24 -14.39
C ASN A 144 4.48 -14.48 -15.25
N ILE A 145 4.26 -13.59 -16.22
CA ILE A 145 3.12 -13.67 -17.14
C ILE A 145 3.73 -13.71 -18.55
N ASN A 146 3.60 -14.86 -19.22
CA ASN A 146 4.12 -15.10 -20.57
C ASN A 146 5.59 -14.69 -20.73
N ASP A 147 6.45 -15.25 -19.85
CA ASP A 147 7.90 -15.04 -19.81
C ASP A 147 8.34 -13.60 -19.52
N ARG A 148 7.45 -12.79 -18.95
CA ARG A 148 7.73 -11.43 -18.52
C ARG A 148 7.52 -11.30 -17.02
N LEU A 149 8.50 -10.72 -16.34
CA LEU A 149 8.36 -10.39 -14.93
C LEU A 149 7.47 -9.16 -14.75
N PHE A 150 6.46 -9.32 -13.92
CA PHE A 150 5.57 -8.28 -13.46
C PHE A 150 5.84 -8.01 -11.98
N VAL A 151 6.07 -6.74 -11.66
CA VAL A 151 6.32 -6.29 -10.29
C VAL A 151 5.21 -5.35 -9.82
N PRO A 152 4.88 -5.36 -8.52
CA PRO A 152 3.99 -4.37 -7.96
C PRO A 152 4.60 -2.97 -8.08
N ILE A 153 3.81 -2.03 -8.60
CA ILE A 153 4.31 -0.68 -8.93
C ILE A 153 4.77 0.11 -7.70
N ARG A 154 4.16 -0.12 -6.53
CA ARG A 154 4.48 0.61 -5.28
C ARG A 154 5.89 0.31 -4.75
N PRO A 155 6.30 -0.96 -4.52
CA PRO A 155 7.69 -1.30 -4.24
C PRO A 155 8.68 -0.74 -5.25
N PHE A 156 8.37 -0.83 -6.56
CA PHE A 156 9.24 -0.30 -7.60
C PHE A 156 9.40 1.23 -7.48
N ALA A 157 8.30 1.96 -7.31
CA ALA A 157 8.32 3.40 -7.09
C ALA A 157 9.16 3.79 -5.87
N LYS A 158 9.05 3.05 -4.76
CA LYS A 158 9.92 3.25 -3.58
C LYS A 158 11.41 3.07 -3.89
N VAL A 159 11.76 2.01 -4.61
CA VAL A 159 13.17 1.70 -4.98
C VAL A 159 13.79 2.83 -5.78
N PHE A 160 13.06 3.41 -6.74
CA PHE A 160 13.53 4.51 -7.58
C PHE A 160 13.11 5.90 -7.07
N CYS A 161 12.63 5.97 -5.82
CA CYS A 161 12.21 7.19 -5.14
C CYS A 161 11.21 8.05 -5.96
N LEU A 162 10.29 7.41 -6.68
CA LEU A 162 9.17 8.07 -7.32
C LEU A 162 8.06 8.32 -6.28
N ASP A 163 7.46 9.50 -6.30
CA ASP A 163 6.23 9.72 -5.56
C ASP A 163 5.07 9.06 -6.34
N LEU A 164 4.11 8.51 -5.60
CA LEU A 164 3.00 7.74 -6.17
C LEU A 164 1.67 8.15 -5.54
N ASN A 165 0.71 8.53 -6.38
CA ASN A 165 -0.67 8.76 -6.02
C ASN A 165 -1.61 7.75 -6.72
N TRP A 166 -2.73 7.41 -6.08
CA TRP A 166 -3.79 6.62 -6.69
C TRP A 166 -5.03 7.51 -6.87
N ASN A 167 -5.42 7.72 -8.12
CA ASN A 167 -6.65 8.40 -8.46
C ASN A 167 -7.77 7.38 -8.66
N ALA A 168 -8.65 7.26 -7.66
CA ALA A 168 -9.72 6.27 -7.66
C ALA A 168 -10.81 6.54 -8.71
N GLU A 169 -11.11 7.81 -8.99
CA GLU A 169 -12.14 8.23 -9.94
C GLU A 169 -11.77 7.81 -11.36
N THR A 170 -10.50 8.01 -11.73
CA THR A 170 -9.99 7.69 -13.08
C THR A 170 -9.30 6.34 -13.16
N ARG A 171 -9.14 5.63 -12.03
CA ARG A 171 -8.36 4.39 -11.90
C ARG A 171 -6.95 4.55 -12.48
N THR A 172 -6.26 5.60 -12.05
CA THR A 172 -4.93 5.94 -12.54
C THR A 172 -3.91 5.86 -11.41
N VAL A 173 -2.79 5.20 -11.67
CA VAL A 173 -1.57 5.36 -10.86
C VAL A 173 -0.79 6.53 -11.41
N GLU A 174 -0.57 7.54 -10.59
CA GLU A 174 0.16 8.75 -10.95
C GLU A 174 1.54 8.70 -10.30
N LEU A 175 2.58 8.58 -11.11
CA LEU A 175 3.98 8.64 -10.69
C LEU A 175 4.55 10.03 -10.91
N PHE A 176 5.40 10.47 -10.00
CA PHE A 176 6.13 11.74 -10.13
C PHE A 176 7.62 11.51 -9.93
N SER A 177 8.42 12.02 -10.85
CA SER A 177 9.88 11.95 -10.77
C SER A 177 10.40 12.77 -9.60
N THR A 178 11.42 12.27 -8.91
CA THR A 178 12.13 13.03 -7.87
C THR A 178 13.63 13.01 -8.12
N THR A 179 14.35 13.89 -7.43
CA THR A 179 15.82 13.93 -7.44
C THR A 179 16.45 13.10 -6.31
N LYS A 180 15.63 12.41 -5.51
CA LYS A 180 16.09 11.61 -4.38
C LYS A 180 16.74 10.32 -4.87
N THR A 181 17.72 9.84 -4.10
CA THR A 181 18.35 8.53 -4.32
C THR A 181 18.01 7.60 -3.16
N LEU A 182 18.03 6.30 -3.46
CA LEU A 182 17.71 5.30 -2.45
C LEU A 182 18.84 5.18 -1.44
N ALA A 183 18.58 5.56 -0.19
CA ALA A 183 19.51 5.34 0.92
C ALA A 183 19.83 3.85 1.09
N ARG A 184 21.11 3.54 1.38
CA ARG A 184 21.55 2.16 1.63
C ARG A 184 20.96 1.65 2.95
N GLY A 185 20.67 0.35 3.01
CA GLY A 185 20.11 -0.29 4.20
C GLY A 185 20.96 -0.08 5.45
N SER A 186 22.29 -0.04 5.32
CA SER A 186 23.21 0.21 6.43
C SER A 186 23.11 1.59 7.06
N SER A 187 22.64 2.60 6.31
CA SER A 187 22.40 3.95 6.83
C SER A 187 20.92 4.22 7.10
N PHE A 188 20.02 3.40 6.56
CA PHE A 188 18.58 3.58 6.69
C PHE A 188 18.01 2.91 7.95
N TYR A 189 18.48 1.70 8.29
CA TYR A 189 18.03 0.99 9.49
C TYR A 189 18.86 1.38 10.70
N ASP A 190 18.22 1.65 11.84
CA ASP A 190 18.94 1.72 13.11
C ASP A 190 19.58 0.35 13.41
N SER A 191 20.89 0.35 13.63
CA SER A 191 21.66 -0.88 13.79
C SER A 191 21.29 -1.64 15.07
N THR A 192 20.88 -0.93 16.13
CA THR A 192 20.48 -1.55 17.40
C THR A 192 19.10 -2.19 17.27
N ASP A 193 18.15 -1.51 16.64
CA ASP A 193 16.82 -2.04 16.37
C ASP A 193 16.89 -3.24 15.43
N LEU A 194 17.67 -3.16 14.34
CA LEU A 194 17.85 -4.31 13.43
C LEU A 194 18.50 -5.51 14.14
N TYR A 195 19.49 -5.27 15.00
CA TYR A 195 20.15 -6.32 15.78
C TYR A 195 19.15 -7.04 16.70
N TRP A 196 18.38 -6.31 17.49
CA TRP A 196 17.47 -6.93 18.45
C TRP A 196 16.22 -7.50 17.79
N LEU A 197 15.66 -6.79 16.80
CA LEU A 197 14.44 -7.23 16.11
C LEU A 197 14.67 -8.53 15.33
N SER A 198 15.80 -8.66 14.61
CA SER A 198 16.12 -9.89 13.88
C SER A 198 16.30 -11.10 14.79
N ARG A 199 16.90 -10.90 15.97
CA ARG A 199 17.12 -11.96 16.97
C ARG A 199 15.83 -12.41 17.63
N ILE A 200 14.96 -11.49 18.04
CA ILE A 200 13.69 -11.90 18.63
C ILE A 200 12.79 -12.59 17.60
N ILE A 201 12.75 -12.10 16.35
CA ILE A 201 12.02 -12.77 15.26
C ILE A 201 12.58 -14.18 15.04
N HIS A 202 13.91 -14.36 15.10
CA HIS A 202 14.51 -15.67 14.94
C HIS A 202 14.14 -16.62 16.09
N ALA A 203 14.27 -16.16 17.33
CA ALA A 203 14.00 -16.99 18.50
C ALA A 203 12.52 -17.41 18.60
N GLU A 204 11.60 -16.53 18.22
CA GLU A 204 10.15 -16.77 18.31
C GLU A 204 9.58 -17.46 17.07
N ALA A 205 10.15 -17.22 15.88
CA ALA A 205 9.51 -17.58 14.62
C ALA A 205 10.44 -18.21 13.58
N SER A 206 11.58 -18.79 13.96
CA SER A 206 12.54 -19.45 13.04
C SER A 206 11.87 -20.47 12.11
N GLY A 207 10.90 -21.25 12.59
CA GLY A 207 10.14 -22.23 11.80
C GLY A 207 8.97 -21.69 10.98
N GLU A 208 8.62 -20.41 11.10
CA GLU A 208 7.45 -19.82 10.44
C GLU A 208 7.74 -19.32 9.02
N SER A 209 6.69 -19.06 8.23
CA SER A 209 6.82 -18.38 6.94
C SER A 209 7.38 -16.96 7.09
N LEU A 210 7.81 -16.33 5.98
CA LEU A 210 8.26 -14.93 6.00
C LEU A 210 7.17 -14.00 6.58
N ALA A 211 5.91 -14.21 6.21
CA ALA A 211 4.78 -13.48 6.78
C ALA A 211 4.63 -13.70 8.30
N GLY A 212 4.83 -14.93 8.80
CA GLY A 212 4.80 -15.21 10.23
C GLY A 212 5.93 -14.52 11.00
N LYS A 213 7.14 -14.49 10.43
CA LYS A 213 8.29 -13.74 10.97
C LYS A 213 8.02 -12.23 11.02
N ILE A 214 7.45 -11.68 9.94
CA ILE A 214 7.05 -10.26 9.87
C ILE A 214 5.99 -9.95 10.94
N ALA A 215 4.98 -10.81 11.11
CA ALA A 215 3.91 -10.60 12.09
C ALA A 215 4.44 -10.53 13.53
N VAL A 216 5.41 -11.39 13.90
CA VAL A 216 6.08 -11.29 15.20
C VAL A 216 6.87 -9.98 15.32
N GLY A 217 7.57 -9.57 14.27
CA GLY A 217 8.24 -8.27 14.24
C GLY A 217 7.27 -7.08 14.39
N ASN A 218 6.09 -7.14 13.76
CA ASN A 218 5.05 -6.14 13.90
C ASN A 218 4.51 -6.07 15.34
N VAL A 219 4.36 -7.19 16.06
CA VAL A 219 3.98 -7.15 17.48
C VAL A 219 4.99 -6.33 18.30
N VAL A 220 6.29 -6.54 18.08
CA VAL A 220 7.35 -5.79 18.78
C VAL A 220 7.25 -4.29 18.44
N LEU A 221 7.14 -3.93 17.15
CA LEU A 221 7.06 -2.53 16.74
C LEU A 221 5.75 -1.84 17.14
N ASN A 222 4.63 -2.58 17.19
CA ASN A 222 3.35 -2.06 17.68
C ASN A 222 3.42 -1.78 19.18
N ARG A 223 4.12 -2.63 19.96
CA ARG A 223 4.41 -2.35 21.36
C ARG A 223 5.28 -1.11 21.51
N VAL A 224 6.34 -0.95 20.70
CA VAL A 224 7.17 0.29 20.69
C VAL A 224 6.32 1.54 20.45
N ARG A 225 5.31 1.48 19.58
CA ARG A 225 4.40 2.60 19.27
C ARG A 225 3.31 2.82 20.33
N SER A 226 3.07 1.84 21.20
CA SER A 226 2.02 1.88 22.21
C SER A 226 2.52 2.50 23.51
N ARG A 227 1.71 3.40 24.08
CA ARG A 227 2.03 4.06 25.38
C ARG A 227 2.09 3.09 26.57
N SER A 228 1.60 1.86 26.40
CA SER A 228 1.59 0.84 27.45
C SER A 228 2.91 0.07 27.57
N TYR A 229 3.87 0.30 26.67
CA TYR A 229 5.15 -0.43 26.62
C TYR A 229 6.32 0.55 26.48
N PRO A 230 7.56 0.08 26.71
CA PRO A 230 8.75 0.85 26.38
C PRO A 230 8.79 1.27 24.91
N ASN A 231 9.40 2.42 24.64
CA ASN A 231 9.43 3.05 23.31
C ASN A 231 10.68 2.70 22.48
N THR A 232 11.35 1.58 22.76
CA THR A 232 12.50 1.08 21.98
C THR A 232 12.37 -0.43 21.77
N VAL A 233 12.91 -0.96 20.67
CA VAL A 233 12.86 -2.40 20.36
C VAL A 233 13.48 -3.22 21.50
N LYS A 234 14.68 -2.83 21.94
CA LYS A 234 15.35 -3.46 23.09
C LYS A 234 14.51 -3.34 24.36
N GLY A 235 13.93 -2.17 24.63
CA GLY A 235 13.07 -1.97 25.79
C GLY A 235 11.89 -2.92 25.82
N VAL A 236 11.18 -3.09 24.70
CA VAL A 236 10.05 -4.03 24.57
C VAL A 236 10.48 -5.47 24.76
N ILE A 237 11.60 -5.89 24.18
CA ILE A 237 12.08 -7.28 24.26
C ILE A 237 12.45 -7.66 25.70
N PHE A 238 13.12 -6.74 26.42
CA PHE A 238 13.63 -6.99 27.77
C PHE A 238 12.71 -6.47 28.88
N ASP A 239 11.49 -6.03 28.54
CA ASP A 239 10.52 -5.59 29.53
C ASP A 239 10.17 -6.73 30.50
N LYS A 240 9.99 -6.37 31.77
CA LYS A 240 9.65 -7.27 32.87
C LYS A 240 8.32 -6.89 33.53
N ASN A 241 7.63 -5.87 33.04
CA ASN A 241 6.33 -5.47 33.55
C ASN A 241 5.32 -6.61 33.34
N GLY A 242 4.76 -7.15 34.43
CA GLY A 242 3.91 -8.33 34.36
C GLY A 242 4.64 -9.65 34.05
N GLY A 243 5.97 -9.68 34.19
CA GLY A 243 6.84 -10.83 33.91
C GLY A 243 7.65 -10.68 32.62
N THR A 244 8.48 -11.68 32.33
CA THR A 244 9.27 -11.72 31.09
C THR A 244 8.34 -11.73 29.88
N GLN A 245 8.43 -10.70 29.02
CA GLN A 245 7.59 -10.58 27.83
C GLN A 245 7.87 -11.66 26.77
N PHE A 246 9.13 -12.05 26.63
CA PHE A 246 9.59 -13.02 25.63
C PHE A 246 10.49 -14.08 26.28
N SER A 247 10.07 -15.35 26.27
CA SER A 247 10.81 -16.43 26.92
C SER A 247 12.26 -16.62 26.44
N PRO A 248 12.64 -16.34 25.18
CA PRO A 248 14.05 -16.36 24.74
C PRO A 248 15.01 -15.49 25.54
N VAL A 249 14.50 -14.44 26.20
CA VAL A 249 15.31 -13.61 27.10
C VAL A 249 15.73 -14.40 28.34
N SER A 250 14.80 -15.12 28.96
CA SER A 250 15.08 -15.95 30.14
C SER A 250 15.96 -17.16 29.79
N PHE A 251 15.76 -17.76 28.61
CA PHE A 251 16.52 -18.93 28.18
C PHE A 251 17.87 -18.60 27.50
N GLY A 252 18.18 -17.32 27.29
CA GLY A 252 19.40 -16.86 26.61
C GLY A 252 19.43 -17.11 25.10
N THR A 253 18.41 -17.76 24.52
CA THR A 253 18.34 -18.03 23.07
C THR A 253 18.18 -16.75 22.23
N ILE A 254 17.82 -15.62 22.85
CA ILE A 254 17.85 -14.30 22.22
C ILE A 254 19.24 -13.91 21.67
N TYR A 255 20.32 -14.50 22.19
CA TYR A 255 21.70 -14.26 21.75
C TYR A 255 22.17 -15.17 20.62
N ASN A 256 21.32 -16.06 20.09
CA ASN A 256 21.66 -16.90 18.94
C ASN A 256 21.70 -16.09 17.64
N THR A 257 22.65 -16.44 16.75
CA THR A 257 22.77 -15.80 15.43
C THR A 257 21.48 -16.00 14.62
N PRO A 258 20.82 -14.91 14.17
CA PRO A 258 19.59 -15.04 13.42
C PRO A 258 19.85 -15.56 12.01
N SER A 259 18.93 -16.37 11.48
CA SER A 259 18.91 -16.75 10.06
C SER A 259 18.70 -15.54 9.15
N GLU A 260 19.18 -15.63 7.91
CA GLU A 260 18.98 -14.59 6.88
C GLU A 260 17.50 -14.19 6.73
N ALA A 261 16.59 -15.17 6.69
CA ALA A 261 15.15 -14.91 6.60
C ALA A 261 14.60 -14.07 7.76
N SER A 262 15.16 -14.21 8.98
CA SER A 262 14.79 -13.40 10.15
C SER A 262 15.35 -11.98 10.06
N VAL A 263 16.56 -11.82 9.50
CA VAL A 263 17.14 -10.50 9.22
C VAL A 263 16.33 -9.77 8.15
N ILE A 264 15.95 -10.46 7.07
CA ILE A 264 15.08 -9.92 6.01
C ILE A 264 13.72 -9.50 6.59
N ALA A 265 13.09 -10.35 7.40
CA ALA A 265 11.83 -10.01 8.06
C ALA A 265 11.95 -8.77 8.96
N ALA A 266 13.02 -8.64 9.73
CA ALA A 266 13.28 -7.45 10.54
C ALA A 266 13.44 -6.20 9.67
N LYS A 267 14.19 -6.27 8.57
CA LYS A 267 14.34 -5.17 7.61
C LYS A 267 13.00 -4.78 6.98
N ILE A 268 12.15 -5.74 6.62
CA ILE A 268 10.80 -5.49 6.08
C ILE A 268 9.92 -4.75 7.12
N CYS A 269 9.99 -5.16 8.39
CA CYS A 269 9.30 -4.46 9.48
C CYS A 269 9.80 -3.02 9.65
N LEU A 270 11.13 -2.81 9.60
CA LEU A 270 11.76 -1.49 9.72
C LEU A 270 11.58 -0.62 8.46
N GLU A 271 11.33 -1.24 7.30
CA GLU A 271 10.87 -0.60 6.07
C GLU A 271 9.42 -0.06 6.22
N GLY A 272 8.75 -0.42 7.33
CA GLY A 272 7.42 0.03 7.70
C GLY A 272 6.29 -0.87 7.22
N TYR A 273 6.60 -2.05 6.65
CA TYR A 273 5.54 -2.99 6.29
C TYR A 273 4.90 -3.59 7.55
N SER A 274 3.57 -3.57 7.58
CA SER A 274 2.76 -4.06 8.68
C SER A 274 1.62 -4.92 8.15
N ILE A 275 1.55 -6.15 8.63
CA ILE A 275 0.37 -7.02 8.42
C ILE A 275 -0.81 -6.48 9.22
N SER A 276 -0.54 -5.94 10.42
CA SER A 276 -1.53 -5.27 11.24
C SER A 276 -0.84 -4.34 12.23
N ASP A 277 -1.26 -3.07 12.25
CA ASP A 277 -0.72 -2.05 13.18
C ASP A 277 -1.30 -2.14 14.60
N ARG A 278 -2.14 -3.16 14.87
CA ARG A 278 -2.90 -3.27 16.11
C ARG A 278 -2.63 -4.54 16.90
N ILE A 279 -1.97 -5.53 16.31
CA ILE A 279 -1.63 -6.76 17.04
C ILE A 279 -0.57 -6.46 18.11
N LEU A 280 -0.80 -6.94 19.32
CA LEU A 280 0.09 -6.74 20.47
C LEU A 280 0.52 -8.05 21.12
N PHE A 281 -0.09 -9.18 20.73
CA PHE A 281 0.17 -10.50 21.32
C PHE A 281 0.19 -11.57 20.26
N PHE A 282 0.96 -12.62 20.53
CA PHE A 282 0.88 -13.88 19.81
C PHE A 282 1.12 -15.04 20.76
N MET A 283 0.68 -16.23 20.37
CA MET A 283 1.01 -17.49 21.04
C MET A 283 0.89 -18.64 20.05
N ASN A 284 1.66 -19.70 20.27
CA ASN A 284 1.44 -20.97 19.60
C ASN A 284 0.46 -21.80 20.44
N PRO A 285 -0.81 -21.97 20.02
CA PRO A 285 -1.83 -22.63 20.83
C PRO A 285 -1.56 -24.13 21.06
N ARG A 286 -0.63 -24.74 20.30
CA ARG A 286 -0.28 -26.16 20.46
C ARG A 286 0.70 -26.42 21.60
N ILE A 287 1.55 -25.44 21.94
CA ILE A 287 2.62 -25.60 22.93
C ILE A 287 2.51 -24.62 24.10
N ALA A 288 1.66 -23.60 23.99
CA ALA A 288 1.50 -22.63 25.05
C ALA A 288 0.90 -23.28 26.31
N THR A 289 1.62 -23.15 27.43
CA THR A 289 1.18 -23.60 28.75
C THR A 289 0.36 -22.54 29.49
N ASN A 290 0.43 -21.28 29.05
CA ASN A 290 -0.34 -20.16 29.59
C ASN A 290 -1.48 -19.76 28.63
N SER A 291 -2.71 -19.74 29.14
CA SER A 291 -3.93 -19.43 28.38
C SER A 291 -4.44 -17.99 28.56
N TRP A 292 -3.73 -17.15 29.33
CA TRP A 292 -4.16 -15.78 29.62
C TRP A 292 -4.45 -14.97 28.36
N ILE A 293 -3.57 -15.01 27.36
CA ILE A 293 -3.75 -14.29 26.08
C ILE A 293 -5.05 -14.73 25.42
N SER A 294 -5.23 -16.03 25.19
CA SER A 294 -6.43 -16.57 24.54
C SER A 294 -7.74 -16.32 25.29
N ARG A 295 -7.69 -16.15 26.62
CA ARG A 295 -8.87 -15.90 27.46
C ARG A 295 -9.23 -14.42 27.60
N ASN A 296 -8.26 -13.52 27.44
CA ASN A 296 -8.43 -12.10 27.77
C ASN A 296 -8.20 -11.15 26.60
N ARG A 297 -7.64 -11.61 25.47
CA ARG A 297 -7.35 -10.79 24.30
C ARG A 297 -8.21 -11.20 23.11
N PRO A 298 -8.79 -10.26 22.35
CA PRO A 298 -9.55 -10.59 21.15
C PRO A 298 -8.65 -11.20 20.07
N PHE A 299 -9.07 -12.35 19.53
CA PHE A 299 -8.38 -12.99 18.41
C PHE A 299 -8.40 -12.10 17.17
N ALA A 300 -7.25 -11.95 16.51
CA ALA A 300 -7.12 -11.22 15.26
C ALA A 300 -7.09 -12.18 14.07
N PHE A 301 -6.04 -12.99 13.97
CA PHE A 301 -5.84 -13.95 12.87
C PHE A 301 -4.78 -14.99 13.24
N ARG A 302 -4.58 -15.98 12.37
CA ARG A 302 -3.55 -17.01 12.50
C ARG A 302 -2.62 -16.99 11.28
N ILE A 303 -1.31 -17.07 11.52
CA ILE A 303 -0.30 -17.32 10.48
C ILE A 303 0.57 -18.47 10.95
N GLY A 304 0.62 -19.53 10.15
CA GLY A 304 1.35 -20.75 10.48
C GLY A 304 0.92 -21.33 11.83
N ASN A 305 1.85 -21.42 12.78
CA ASN A 305 1.57 -21.95 14.11
C ASN A 305 1.18 -20.89 15.14
N HIS A 306 1.20 -19.60 14.79
CA HIS A 306 0.88 -18.53 15.71
C HIS A 306 -0.53 -17.98 15.53
N ASN A 307 -1.26 -17.89 16.63
CA ASN A 307 -2.43 -17.03 16.74
C ASN A 307 -1.98 -15.65 17.21
N PHE A 308 -2.49 -14.60 16.56
CA PHE A 308 -2.24 -13.20 16.88
C PHE A 308 -3.50 -12.57 17.48
N TYR A 309 -3.31 -11.61 18.39
CA TYR A 309 -4.38 -10.97 19.15
C TYR A 309 -4.13 -9.47 19.28
N TYR A 310 -5.22 -8.71 19.39
CA TYR A 310 -5.18 -7.26 19.66
C TYR A 310 -4.82 -6.99 21.10
#